data_AF-A0A945CSC8-F1
#
_entry.id   AF-A0A945CSC8-F1
#
_cell.length_a   1.000
_cell.length_b   1.000
_cell.length_c   1.000
_cell.angle_alpha   90.00
_cell.angle_beta   90.00
_cell.angle_gamma   90.00
#
_symmetry.space_group_name_H-M   'P 1'
#
loop_
_entity.id
_entity.type
_entity.pdbx_description
1 polymer ?
#
loop_
_entity_poly.entity_id
_entity_poly.type
_entity_poly.pdbx_seq_one_letter_code
_entity_poly.pdbx_strand_id
1 'polypeptide(L)'
;LLLGLAFCPRGRFPWREGGKLAGWQTAVIVGLYLIRFGTEGVWPGLRTSAQLFLAFWPGMVFVQSVPAAEIARTLGRVLPYKTAFVLSTSMRFMPLVIREIRSIHEAQVLRGARILPRDLLRPWNWPDLVHCVLVPAIIQSLALAAEIALAARARDFGCAEGRTYWPGK
;
A
#
# COMPACT_ATOMS: atom_id res chain seq x y z
N LEU A 1 -7.07 -24.85 0.93
CA LEU A 1 -5.90 -24.85 0.02
C LEU A 1 -6.24 -25.10 -1.45
N LEU A 2 -7.33 -25.82 -1.79
CA LEU A 2 -7.70 -26.10 -3.20
C LEU A 2 -8.69 -25.11 -3.86
N LEU A 3 -9.36 -24.25 -3.10
CA LEU A 3 -10.37 -23.30 -3.64
C LEU A 3 -9.80 -21.93 -4.04
N GLY A 4 -8.54 -21.61 -3.70
CA GLY A 4 -7.91 -20.32 -4.00
C GLY A 4 -7.25 -20.22 -5.37
N LEU A 5 -7.10 -21.33 -6.09
CA LEU A 5 -6.42 -21.36 -7.40
C LEU A 5 -7.35 -21.05 -8.59
N ALA A 6 -8.67 -21.04 -8.38
CA ALA A 6 -9.65 -20.90 -9.46
C ALA A 6 -10.03 -19.45 -9.80
N PHE A 7 -9.65 -18.46 -8.99
CA PHE A 7 -10.24 -17.11 -9.04
C PHE A 7 -9.32 -15.97 -9.53
N CYS A 8 -8.20 -16.27 -10.19
CA CYS A 8 -7.27 -15.22 -10.62
C CYS A 8 -7.22 -15.06 -12.15
N PRO A 9 -8.12 -14.28 -12.77
CA PRO A 9 -7.88 -13.74 -14.09
C PRO A 9 -7.01 -12.49 -13.93
N ARG A 10 -5.90 -12.44 -14.66
CA ARG A 10 -5.08 -11.24 -14.92
C ARG A 10 -4.02 -10.91 -13.86
N GLY A 11 -2.81 -11.44 -14.08
CA GLY A 11 -1.58 -10.92 -13.46
C GLY A 11 -0.56 -11.99 -13.15
N ARG A 12 0.35 -12.22 -14.09
CA ARG A 12 1.54 -13.08 -14.08
C ARG A 12 2.14 -13.25 -12.66
N PHE A 13 1.68 -14.26 -11.94
CA PHE A 13 2.18 -14.60 -10.61
C PHE A 13 3.63 -15.08 -10.76
N PRO A 14 4.64 -14.41 -10.17
CA PRO A 14 6.03 -14.81 -10.30
C PRO A 14 6.31 -16.00 -9.38
N TRP A 15 5.69 -17.15 -9.65
CA TRP A 15 5.93 -18.42 -8.94
C TRP A 15 7.42 -18.78 -8.87
N ARG A 16 8.20 -18.37 -9.90
CA ARG A 16 9.66 -18.57 -9.93
C ARG A 16 10.41 -17.71 -8.93
N GLU A 17 9.90 -16.53 -8.56
CA GLU A 17 10.53 -15.67 -7.56
C GLU A 17 10.07 -16.04 -6.16
N GLY A 18 8.78 -16.38 -5.99
CA GLY A 18 8.26 -16.91 -4.72
C GLY A 18 8.99 -18.17 -4.27
N GLY A 19 9.28 -19.09 -5.20
CA GLY A 19 10.07 -20.30 -4.90
C GLY A 19 11.53 -20.01 -4.51
N LYS A 20 12.16 -19.01 -5.14
CA LYS A 20 13.53 -18.58 -4.78
C LYS A 20 13.58 -17.94 -3.39
N LEU A 21 12.62 -17.08 -3.08
CA LEU A 21 12.50 -16.43 -1.77
C LEU A 21 12.20 -17.45 -0.67
N ALA A 22 11.31 -18.41 -0.94
CA ALA A 22 11.00 -19.50 -0.02
C ALA A 22 12.23 -20.38 0.26
N GLY A 23 12.99 -20.73 -0.79
CA GLY A 23 14.21 -21.51 -0.67
C GLY A 23 15.28 -20.79 0.15
N TRP A 24 15.52 -19.51 -0.14
CA TRP A 24 16.45 -18.67 0.62
C TRP A 24 16.02 -18.53 2.09
N GLN A 25 14.73 -18.24 2.34
CA GLN A 25 14.18 -18.12 3.68
C GLN A 25 14.32 -19.43 4.47
N THR A 26 14.02 -20.56 3.84
CA THR A 26 14.14 -21.89 4.47
C THR A 26 15.60 -22.20 4.81
N ALA A 27 16.54 -21.91 3.91
CA ALA A 27 17.97 -22.09 4.15
C ALA A 27 18.49 -21.23 5.31
N VAL A 28 18.06 -19.97 5.41
CA VAL A 28 18.43 -19.07 6.51
C VAL A 28 17.87 -19.57 7.85
N ILE A 29 16.59 -19.95 7.90
CA ILE A 29 15.93 -20.40 9.14
C ILE A 29 16.50 -21.73 9.63
N VAL A 30 16.68 -22.70 8.73
CA VAL A 30 17.25 -24.01 9.06
C VAL A 30 18.73 -23.88 9.45
N GLY A 31 19.49 -23.01 8.77
CA GLY A 31 20.89 -22.72 9.13
C GLY A 31 21.02 -22.10 10.53
N LEU A 32 20.15 -21.14 10.89
CA LEU A 32 20.09 -20.57 12.24
C LEU A 32 19.75 -21.62 13.30
N TYR A 33 18.82 -22.53 13.02
CA TYR A 33 18.42 -23.60 13.94
C TYR A 33 19.51 -24.66 14.11
N LEU A 34 20.24 -24.99 13.05
CA LEU A 34 21.38 -25.90 13.10
C LEU A 34 22.51 -25.36 13.98
N ILE A 35 22.83 -24.06 13.86
CA ILE A 35 23.87 -23.41 14.68
C ILE A 35 23.43 -23.29 16.15
N ARG A 36 22.14 -23.13 16.43
CA ARG A 36 21.59 -22.92 17.78
C ARG A 36 21.36 -24.22 18.56
N PHE A 37 20.83 -25.27 17.92
CA PHE A 37 20.32 -26.48 18.57
C PHE A 37 20.99 -27.79 18.11
N GLY A 38 21.94 -27.74 17.16
CA GLY A 38 22.57 -28.94 16.60
C GLY A 38 21.62 -29.76 15.70
N THR A 39 21.80 -31.08 15.63
CA THR A 39 21.06 -31.99 14.73
C THR A 39 19.58 -32.15 15.07
N GLU A 40 19.21 -31.94 16.33
CA GLU A 40 17.83 -31.96 16.82
C GLU A 40 17.00 -30.76 16.32
N GLY A 41 17.68 -29.69 15.86
CA GLY A 41 17.05 -28.43 15.43
C GLY A 41 16.50 -28.43 14.00
N VAL A 42 16.79 -29.45 13.18
CA VAL A 42 16.39 -29.49 11.76
C VAL A 42 14.88 -29.62 11.60
N TRP A 43 14.24 -30.50 12.39
CA TRP A 43 12.81 -30.76 12.29
C TRP A 43 11.95 -29.55 12.75
N PRO A 44 12.26 -28.89 13.88
CA PRO A 44 11.60 -27.66 14.26
C PRO A 44 11.83 -26.50 13.27
N GLY A 45 13.05 -26.38 12.72
CA GLY A 45 13.40 -25.35 11.73
C GLY A 45 12.62 -25.48 10.43
N LEU A 46 12.45 -26.71 9.92
CA LEU A 46 11.63 -26.98 8.74
C LEU A 46 10.15 -26.67 8.98
N ARG A 47 9.61 -27.05 10.16
CA ARG A 47 8.20 -26.76 10.51
C ARG A 47 7.94 -25.26 10.61
N THR A 48 8.86 -24.52 11.22
CA THR A 48 8.75 -23.07 11.42
C THR A 48 8.84 -22.31 10.09
N SER A 49 9.81 -22.65 9.24
CA SER A 49 9.93 -22.05 7.90
C SER A 49 8.70 -22.29 7.03
N ALA A 50 8.16 -23.53 7.05
CA ALA A 50 6.91 -23.85 6.35
C ALA A 50 5.72 -23.03 6.90
N GLN A 51 5.60 -22.89 8.22
CA GLN A 51 4.55 -22.11 8.86
C GLN A 51 4.62 -20.62 8.47
N LEU A 52 5.81 -20.00 8.50
CA LEU A 52 5.97 -18.61 8.07
C LEU A 52 5.62 -18.47 6.58
N PHE A 53 6.12 -19.35 5.72
CA PHE A 53 5.83 -19.29 4.29
C PHE A 53 4.32 -19.41 4.02
N LEU A 54 3.65 -20.38 4.64
CA LEU A 54 2.20 -20.58 4.52
C LEU A 54 1.39 -19.41 5.08
N ALA A 55 1.86 -18.76 6.13
CA ALA A 55 1.20 -17.58 6.70
C ALA A 55 1.32 -16.34 5.80
N PHE A 56 2.48 -16.11 5.19
CA PHE A 56 2.73 -14.95 4.33
C PHE A 56 2.15 -15.10 2.92
N TRP A 57 2.10 -16.33 2.38
CA TRP A 57 1.64 -16.61 1.02
C TRP A 57 0.26 -16.01 0.68
N PRO A 58 -0.82 -16.24 1.46
CA PRO A 58 -2.14 -15.69 1.13
C PRO A 58 -2.16 -14.16 1.19
N GLY A 59 -1.38 -13.54 2.09
CA GLY A 59 -1.26 -12.09 2.18
C GLY A 59 -0.63 -11.48 0.92
N MET A 60 0.43 -12.09 0.40
CA MET A 60 1.08 -11.65 -0.84
C MET A 60 0.17 -11.82 -2.06
N VAL A 61 -0.61 -12.90 -2.13
CA VAL A 61 -1.61 -13.10 -3.19
C VAL A 61 -2.66 -12.00 -3.12
N PHE A 62 -3.20 -11.75 -1.92
CA PHE A 62 -4.27 -10.77 -1.71
C PHE A 62 -3.87 -9.36 -2.16
N VAL A 63 -2.67 -8.90 -1.79
CA VAL A 63 -2.17 -7.56 -2.16
C VAL A 63 -1.98 -7.40 -3.67
N GLN A 64 -1.63 -8.49 -4.39
CA GLN A 64 -1.42 -8.44 -5.83
C GLN A 64 -2.71 -8.62 -6.64
N SER A 65 -3.63 -9.45 -6.16
CA SER A 65 -4.85 -9.81 -6.88
C SER A 65 -5.97 -8.78 -6.72
N VAL A 66 -6.00 -8.02 -5.61
CA VAL A 66 -7.11 -7.13 -5.29
C VAL A 66 -6.72 -5.65 -5.52
N PRO A 67 -7.35 -4.95 -6.48
CA PRO A 67 -7.16 -3.52 -6.63
C PRO A 67 -7.61 -2.75 -5.38
N ALA A 68 -6.86 -1.71 -5.00
CA ALA A 68 -7.21 -0.83 -3.88
C ALA A 68 -8.66 -0.31 -3.93
N ALA A 69 -9.18 -0.04 -5.14
CA ALA A 69 -10.56 0.38 -5.34
C ALA A 69 -11.59 -0.68 -4.94
N GLU A 70 -11.29 -1.96 -5.09
CA GLU A 70 -12.17 -3.06 -4.70
C GLU A 70 -12.20 -3.23 -3.18
N ILE A 71 -11.05 -3.05 -2.52
CA ILE A 71 -10.94 -2.99 -1.05
C ILE A 71 -11.80 -1.85 -0.49
N ALA A 72 -11.75 -0.67 -1.13
CA ALA A 72 -12.59 0.47 -0.73
C ALA A 72 -14.09 0.15 -0.82
N ARG A 73 -14.50 -0.56 -1.88
CA ARG A 73 -15.89 -0.95 -2.12
C ARG A 73 -16.39 -1.95 -1.10
N THR A 74 -15.59 -2.97 -0.78
CA THR A 74 -15.96 -3.99 0.21
C THR A 74 -16.01 -3.39 1.61
N LEU A 75 -15.02 -2.59 1.99
CA LEU A 75 -14.99 -1.91 3.28
C LEU A 75 -16.14 -0.90 3.42
N GLY A 76 -16.50 -0.25 2.32
CA GLY A 76 -17.67 0.61 2.26
C GLY A 76 -18.96 -0.11 2.66
N ARG A 77 -19.13 -1.43 2.45
CA ARG A 77 -20.35 -2.16 2.84
C ARG A 77 -20.55 -2.21 4.36
N VAL A 78 -19.47 -2.22 5.13
CA VAL A 78 -19.50 -2.29 6.60
C VAL A 78 -19.51 -0.88 7.22
N LEU A 79 -18.89 0.09 6.56
CA LEU A 79 -18.72 1.44 7.08
C LEU A 79 -19.96 2.36 6.88
N PRO A 80 -20.20 3.33 7.78
CA PRO A 80 -21.15 4.42 7.56
C PRO A 80 -20.89 5.18 6.26
N TYR A 81 -21.96 5.70 5.65
CA TYR A 81 -21.92 6.36 4.34
C TYR A 81 -20.84 7.43 4.20
N LYS A 82 -20.72 8.33 5.19
CA LYS A 82 -19.72 9.41 5.19
C LYS A 82 -18.29 8.86 5.20
N THR A 83 -18.02 7.86 6.03
CA THR A 83 -16.68 7.23 6.10
C THR A 83 -16.34 6.44 4.86
N ALA A 84 -17.30 5.74 4.25
CA ALA A 84 -17.10 5.03 2.99
C ALA A 84 -16.77 5.99 1.83
N PHE A 85 -17.43 7.16 1.79
CA PHE A 85 -17.13 8.21 0.82
C PHE A 85 -15.70 8.73 0.97
N VAL A 86 -15.30 9.12 2.19
CA VAL A 86 -13.93 9.61 2.46
C VAL A 86 -12.90 8.55 2.07
N LEU A 87 -13.10 7.30 2.48
CA LEU A 87 -12.18 6.20 2.14
C LEU A 87 -12.05 6.01 0.62
N SER A 88 -13.16 5.91 -0.09
CA SER A 88 -13.16 5.70 -1.54
C SER A 88 -12.51 6.86 -2.30
N THR A 89 -12.75 8.08 -1.83
CA THR A 89 -12.15 9.31 -2.34
C THR A 89 -10.64 9.29 -2.12
N SER A 90 -10.17 9.02 -0.89
CA SER A 90 -8.74 8.94 -0.59
C SER A 90 -8.01 7.92 -1.45
N MET A 91 -8.57 6.71 -1.64
CA MET A 91 -7.95 5.69 -2.49
C MET A 91 -7.92 6.10 -3.97
N ARG A 92 -8.96 6.79 -4.46
CA ARG A 92 -9.02 7.28 -5.84
C ARG A 92 -8.04 8.44 -6.10
N PHE A 93 -7.89 9.36 -5.15
CA PHE A 93 -7.03 10.54 -5.30
C PHE A 93 -5.58 10.31 -4.85
N MET A 94 -5.28 9.21 -4.13
CA MET A 94 -3.92 8.80 -3.80
C MET A 94 -2.94 8.84 -5.00
N PRO A 95 -3.23 8.24 -6.18
CA PRO A 95 -2.33 8.31 -7.31
C PRO A 95 -2.13 9.73 -7.86
N LEU A 96 -3.11 10.63 -7.70
CA LEU A 96 -2.97 12.04 -8.09
C LEU A 96 -2.02 12.76 -7.14
N VAL A 97 -2.23 12.63 -5.82
CA VAL A 97 -1.39 13.24 -4.79
C VAL A 97 0.06 12.80 -4.93
N ILE A 98 0.31 11.53 -5.24
CA ILE A 98 1.68 11.01 -5.48
C ILE A 98 2.34 11.70 -6.68
N ARG A 99 1.60 11.92 -7.78
CA ARG A 99 2.14 12.62 -8.95
C ARG A 99 2.47 14.07 -8.64
N GLU A 100 1.63 14.70 -7.83
CA GLU A 100 1.83 16.08 -7.42
C GLU A 100 3.07 16.25 -6.53
N ILE A 101 3.22 15.39 -5.53
CA ILE A 101 4.43 15.33 -4.69
C ILE A 101 5.67 15.14 -5.55
N ARG A 102 5.60 14.29 -6.57
CA ARG A 102 6.70 14.07 -7.51
C ARG A 102 7.02 15.31 -8.32
N SER A 103 6.01 16.01 -8.82
CA SER A 103 6.19 17.26 -9.57
C SER A 103 6.82 18.35 -8.71
N ILE A 104 6.33 18.52 -7.47
CA ILE A 104 6.93 19.44 -6.49
C ILE A 104 8.39 19.07 -6.26
N HIS A 105 8.67 17.79 -5.99
CA HIS A 105 10.03 17.32 -5.76
C HIS A 105 10.95 17.65 -6.96
N GLU A 106 10.54 17.33 -8.18
CA GLU A 106 11.30 17.63 -9.40
C GLU A 106 11.53 19.14 -9.57
N ALA A 107 10.51 19.98 -9.30
CA ALA A 107 10.63 21.43 -9.35
C ALA A 107 11.63 21.98 -8.31
N GLN A 108 11.64 21.43 -7.10
CA GLN A 108 12.58 21.85 -6.05
C GLN A 108 14.02 21.41 -6.35
N VAL A 109 14.20 20.23 -6.95
CA VAL A 109 15.52 19.78 -7.44
C VAL A 109 16.06 20.75 -8.49
N LEU A 110 15.22 21.21 -9.43
CA LEU A 110 15.62 22.20 -10.45
C LEU A 110 15.99 23.57 -9.85
N ARG A 111 15.41 23.93 -8.69
CA ARG A 111 15.75 25.14 -7.95
C ARG A 111 17.06 25.03 -7.14
N GLY A 112 17.72 23.87 -7.20
CA GLY A 112 18.98 23.61 -6.49
C GLY A 112 18.81 23.18 -5.04
N ALA A 113 17.60 22.77 -4.61
CA ALA A 113 17.41 22.20 -3.28
C ALA A 113 18.22 20.91 -3.13
N ARG A 114 18.92 20.75 -2.01
CA ARG A 114 19.73 19.56 -1.68
C ARG A 114 18.87 18.41 -1.17
N ILE A 115 17.90 18.01 -1.98
CA ILE A 115 16.92 16.96 -1.67
C ILE A 115 17.20 15.68 -2.47
N LEU A 116 18.42 15.52 -2.98
CA LEU A 116 18.81 14.28 -3.65
C LEU A 116 18.89 13.14 -2.61
N PRO A 117 18.66 11.88 -3.02
CA PRO A 117 18.76 10.71 -2.12
C PRO A 117 20.10 10.63 -1.37
N ARG A 118 21.17 11.19 -1.94
CA ARG A 118 22.50 11.27 -1.32
C ARG A 118 22.58 12.31 -0.20
N ASP A 119 21.88 13.44 -0.33
CA ASP A 119 21.87 14.50 0.67
C ASP A 119 20.90 14.18 1.84
N LEU A 120 19.83 13.42 1.58
CA LEU A 120 18.88 12.94 2.61
C LEU A 120 19.48 11.97 3.63
N LEU A 121 20.63 11.36 3.32
CA LEU A 121 21.39 10.54 4.27
C LEU A 121 21.88 11.36 5.47
N ARG A 122 21.98 12.70 5.32
CA ARG A 122 22.36 13.60 6.41
C ARG A 122 21.10 14.16 7.06
N PRO A 123 20.86 13.87 8.36
CA PRO A 123 19.64 14.32 9.05
C PRO A 123 19.51 15.85 9.12
N TRP A 124 20.62 16.58 8.95
CA TRP A 124 20.63 18.04 8.92
C TRP A 124 19.91 18.65 7.70
N ASN A 125 19.75 17.89 6.61
CA ASN A 125 19.08 18.35 5.38
C ASN A 125 17.57 18.03 5.33
N TRP A 126 17.03 17.39 6.38
CA TRP A 126 15.61 17.07 6.51
C TRP A 126 14.68 18.29 6.67
N PRO A 127 15.02 19.36 7.40
CA PRO A 127 14.15 20.55 7.44
C PRO A 127 13.93 21.15 6.04
N ASP A 128 14.95 21.16 5.19
CA ASP A 128 14.82 21.62 3.80
C ASP A 128 13.83 20.75 3.01
N LEU A 129 13.86 19.43 3.17
CA LEU A 129 12.88 18.53 2.55
C LEU A 129 11.45 18.86 3.02
N VAL A 130 11.27 19.07 4.32
CA VAL A 130 9.96 19.39 4.90
C VAL A 130 9.44 20.71 4.34
N HIS A 131 10.24 21.77 4.39
CA HIS A 131 9.82 23.09 3.92
C HIS A 131 9.61 23.15 2.40
N CYS A 132 10.49 22.52 1.61
CA CYS A 132 10.44 22.60 0.15
C CYS A 132 9.44 21.64 -0.49
N VAL A 133 9.19 20.47 0.11
CA VAL A 133 8.33 19.42 -0.50
C VAL A 133 7.09 19.15 0.33
N LEU A 134 7.23 18.91 1.64
CA LEU A 134 6.11 18.48 2.47
C LEU A 134 5.08 19.58 2.69
N VAL A 135 5.53 20.79 3.05
CA VAL A 135 4.65 21.96 3.25
C VAL A 135 3.79 22.25 2.00
N PRO A 136 4.39 22.43 0.79
CA PRO A 136 3.58 22.67 -0.40
C PRO A 136 2.66 21.49 -0.76
N ALA A 137 3.11 20.25 -0.57
CA ALA A 137 2.26 19.08 -0.80
C ALA A 137 1.05 19.05 0.15
N ILE A 138 1.21 19.43 1.42
CA ILE A 138 0.11 19.51 2.38
C ILE A 138 -0.88 20.60 1.95
N ILE A 139 -0.40 21.80 1.64
CA ILE A 139 -1.25 22.93 1.21
C ILE A 139 -2.08 22.53 -0.02
N GLN A 140 -1.45 21.88 -0.99
CA GLN A 140 -2.13 21.45 -2.20
C GLN A 140 -3.11 20.31 -1.96
N SER A 141 -2.79 19.37 -1.07
CA SER A 141 -3.73 18.31 -0.67
C SER A 141 -4.96 18.87 0.06
N LEU A 142 -4.79 19.93 0.86
CA LEU A 142 -5.89 20.64 1.52
C LEU A 142 -6.75 21.40 0.51
N ALA A 143 -6.14 22.09 -0.46
CA ALA A 143 -6.87 22.75 -1.54
C ALA A 143 -7.69 21.74 -2.36
N LEU A 144 -7.08 20.62 -2.74
CA LEU A 144 -7.76 19.52 -3.43
C LEU A 144 -8.93 18.96 -2.60
N ALA A 145 -8.74 18.77 -1.29
CA ALA A 145 -9.80 18.30 -0.41
C ALA A 145 -10.97 19.30 -0.34
N ALA A 146 -10.69 20.60 -0.30
CA ALA A 146 -11.69 21.66 -0.32
C ALA A 146 -12.49 21.66 -1.64
N GLU A 147 -11.82 21.51 -2.78
CA GLU A 147 -12.46 21.40 -4.09
C GLU A 147 -13.37 20.16 -4.18
N ILE A 148 -12.89 19.00 -3.70
CA ILE A 148 -13.68 17.76 -3.67
C ILE A 148 -14.91 17.93 -2.77
N ALA A 149 -14.75 18.55 -1.60
CA ALA A 149 -15.85 18.80 -0.68
C ALA A 149 -16.88 19.76 -1.27
N LEU A 150 -16.42 20.82 -1.95
CA LEU A 150 -17.29 21.79 -2.62
C LEU A 150 -18.06 21.13 -3.77
N ALA A 151 -17.39 20.33 -4.61
CA ALA A 151 -18.02 19.57 -5.69
C ALA A 151 -19.01 18.52 -5.17
N ALA A 152 -18.73 17.88 -4.03
CA ALA A 152 -19.65 16.95 -3.39
C ALA A 152 -20.89 17.67 -2.86
N ARG A 153 -20.73 18.79 -2.15
CA ARG A 153 -21.86 19.61 -1.66
C ARG A 153 -22.71 20.15 -2.80
N ALA A 154 -22.11 20.58 -3.91
CA ALA A 154 -22.83 21.03 -5.11
C ALA A 154 -23.67 19.92 -5.77
N ARG A 155 -23.36 18.65 -5.51
CA ARG A 155 -24.11 17.46 -5.94
C ARG A 155 -25.07 16.93 -4.87
N ASP A 156 -25.40 17.76 -3.89
CA ASP A 156 -26.32 17.43 -2.81
C ASP A 156 -25.87 16.24 -1.94
N PHE A 157 -24.54 16.03 -1.85
CA PHE A 157 -23.97 14.96 -1.05
C PHE A 157 -24.29 15.14 0.44
N GLY A 158 -25.09 14.23 1.00
CA GLY A 158 -25.47 14.22 2.41
C GLY A 158 -26.88 14.73 2.71
N CYS A 159 -27.68 15.07 1.69
CA CYS A 159 -29.06 15.51 1.89
C CYS A 159 -30.07 14.37 2.11
N ALA A 160 -29.73 13.14 1.70
CA ALA A 160 -30.53 11.94 1.99
C ALA A 160 -29.83 11.08 3.07
N GLU A 161 -30.59 10.66 4.10
CA GLU A 161 -30.14 9.68 5.09
C GLU A 161 -30.00 8.26 4.50
N GLY A 162 -30.77 7.99 3.44
CA GLY A 162 -30.78 6.72 2.73
C GLY A 162 -29.52 6.49 1.90
N ARG A 163 -28.83 5.37 2.16
CA ARG A 163 -27.65 4.97 1.40
C ARG A 163 -28.04 4.43 0.02
N THR A 164 -27.87 5.23 -1.03
CA THR A 164 -28.03 4.78 -2.41
C THR A 164 -26.68 4.37 -3.01
N TYR A 165 -26.52 3.09 -3.34
CA TYR A 165 -25.35 2.57 -4.03
C TYR A 165 -25.60 2.54 -5.54
N TRP A 166 -24.67 3.09 -6.32
CA TRP A 166 -24.69 2.89 -7.77
C TRP A 166 -24.04 1.55 -8.10
N PRO A 167 -24.78 0.57 -8.65
CA PRO A 167 -24.20 -0.67 -9.17
C PRO A 167 -23.52 -0.34 -10.50
N GLY A 168 -22.29 0.19 -10.43
CA GLY A 168 -21.45 0.36 -11.60
C GLY A 168 -21.19 -1.01 -12.23
N LYS A 169 -21.62 -1.18 -13.48
CA LYS A 169 -21.25 -2.32 -14.32
C LYS A 169 -19.78 -2.27 -14.68
#